data_AF-A0AAV5RRD1-F1
#
_entry.id   AF-A0AAV5RRD1-F1
#
_cell.length_a   1.000
_cell.length_b   1.000
_cell.length_c   1.000
_cell.angle_alpha   90.00
_cell.angle_beta   90.00
_cell.angle_gamma   90.00
#
_symmetry.space_group_name_H-M   'P 1'
#
loop_
_entity.id
_entity.type
_entity.pdbx_description
1 polymer ?
#
loop_
_entity_poly.entity_id
_entity_poly.type
_entity_poly.pdbx_seq_one_letter_code
_entity_poly.pdbx_strand_id
1 'polypeptide(L)'
;MSDPRKKTEEDIQRISYAMDMMAKLILQKREGDAQLKAEYQKKLEQVNTLINMLLALNERKTGPMVVDESALDKLLKNGVDFIEKDEAGGKQRYALIPVMPGNNESSNSTSINKKKKKKKNKIHCSYCNETGHTRAACPTRLLNPKPSPA
;
A
#
# COMPACT_ATOMS: atom_id res chain seq x y z
N MET A 1 -2.10 55.00 -64.01
CA MET A 1 -3.16 55.22 -63.01
C MET A 1 -3.69 53.85 -62.61
N SER A 2 -3.59 53.47 -61.34
CA SER A 2 -3.95 52.13 -60.87
C SER A 2 -5.43 52.06 -60.53
N ASP A 3 -6.13 51.03 -61.02
CA ASP A 3 -7.58 50.86 -60.89
C ASP A 3 -8.00 50.65 -59.42
N PRO A 4 -8.89 51.48 -58.85
CA PRO A 4 -9.29 51.40 -57.44
C PRO A 4 -9.99 50.09 -57.06
N ARG A 5 -10.59 49.38 -58.04
CA ARG A 5 -11.30 48.10 -57.83
C ARG A 5 -10.37 46.93 -57.52
N LYS A 6 -9.15 46.92 -58.07
CA LYS A 6 -8.16 45.87 -57.77
C LYS A 6 -7.68 45.92 -56.32
N LYS A 7 -7.60 47.13 -55.77
CA LYS A 7 -7.18 47.36 -54.37
C LYS A 7 -8.20 46.79 -53.38
N THR A 8 -9.50 46.96 -53.66
CA THR A 8 -10.57 46.41 -52.82
C THR A 8 -10.67 44.89 -52.89
N GLU A 9 -10.37 44.28 -54.04
CA GLU A 9 -10.34 42.80 -54.17
C GLU A 9 -9.17 42.18 -53.40
N GLU A 10 -7.98 42.79 -53.46
CA GLU A 10 -6.83 42.38 -52.65
C GLU A 10 -7.10 42.51 -51.15
N ASP A 11 -7.78 43.59 -50.73
CA ASP A 11 -8.15 43.79 -49.33
C ASP A 11 -9.17 42.74 -48.86
N ILE A 12 -10.15 42.39 -49.69
CA ILE A 12 -11.11 41.31 -49.39
C ILE A 12 -10.39 39.96 -49.27
N GLN A 13 -9.43 39.65 -50.15
CA GLN A 13 -8.66 38.42 -50.07
C GLN A 13 -7.81 38.34 -48.78
N ARG A 14 -7.19 39.45 -48.38
CA ARG A 14 -6.42 39.54 -47.12
C ARG A 14 -7.31 39.35 -45.89
N ILE A 15 -8.53 39.90 -45.92
CA ILE A 15 -9.49 39.75 -44.82
C ILE A 15 -9.98 38.30 -44.72
N SER A 16 -10.34 37.67 -45.83
CA SER A 16 -10.74 36.25 -45.84
C SER A 16 -9.62 35.35 -45.31
N TYR A 17 -8.37 35.60 -45.72
CA TYR A 17 -7.21 34.87 -45.21
C TYR A 17 -7.01 35.06 -43.71
N ALA A 18 -7.15 36.30 -43.20
CA ALA A 18 -7.06 36.59 -41.78
C ALA A 18 -8.18 35.90 -40.98
N MET A 19 -9.41 35.86 -41.51
CA MET A 19 -10.53 35.16 -40.90
C MET A 19 -10.31 33.65 -40.84
N ASP A 20 -9.82 33.04 -41.92
CA ASP A 20 -9.48 31.61 -41.94
C ASP A 20 -8.36 31.28 -40.95
N MET A 21 -7.35 32.14 -40.83
CA MET A 21 -6.31 32.00 -39.81
C MET A 21 -6.88 32.06 -38.39
N MET A 22 -7.78 33.01 -38.11
CA MET A 22 -8.43 33.12 -36.81
C MET A 22 -9.31 31.91 -36.52
N ALA A 23 -10.08 31.41 -37.50
CA ALA A 23 -10.89 30.21 -37.35
C ALA A 23 -10.02 28.99 -36.99
N LYS A 24 -8.88 28.82 -37.67
CA LYS A 24 -7.92 27.74 -37.38
C LYS A 24 -7.36 27.83 -35.97
N LEU A 25 -6.98 29.03 -35.52
CA LEU A 25 -6.47 29.26 -34.17
C LEU A 25 -7.53 28.99 -33.09
N ILE A 26 -8.80 29.35 -33.34
CA ILE A 26 -9.92 29.08 -32.42
C ILE A 26 -10.15 27.58 -32.28
N LEU A 27 -10.16 26.84 -33.39
CA LEU A 27 -10.32 25.38 -33.37
C LEU A 27 -9.17 24.72 -32.60
N GLN A 28 -7.92 25.09 -32.90
CA GLN A 28 -6.75 24.54 -32.22
C GLN A 28 -6.77 24.83 -30.70
N LYS A 29 -7.19 26.04 -30.30
CA LYS A 29 -7.31 26.40 -28.88
C LYS A 29 -8.43 25.61 -28.18
N ARG A 30 -9.57 25.41 -28.85
CA ARG A 30 -10.68 24.60 -28.32
C ARG A 30 -10.29 23.13 -28.16
N GLU A 31 -9.55 22.58 -29.11
CA GLU A 31 -9.02 21.21 -29.03
C GLU A 31 -8.02 21.06 -27.88
N GLY A 32 -7.09 22.02 -27.73
CA GLY A 32 -6.14 22.04 -26.61
C GLY A 32 -6.83 22.15 -25.24
N ASP A 33 -7.82 23.04 -25.11
CA ASP A 33 -8.60 23.20 -23.88
C ASP A 33 -9.43 21.94 -23.56
N ALA A 34 -9.97 21.27 -24.57
CA ALA A 34 -10.71 20.02 -24.40
C ALA A 34 -9.79 18.87 -23.96
N GLN A 35 -8.61 18.75 -24.55
CA GLN A 35 -7.59 17.78 -24.15
C GLN A 35 -7.13 18.04 -22.71
N LEU A 36 -6.82 19.28 -22.36
CA LEU A 36 -6.39 19.64 -21.01
C LEU A 36 -7.46 19.32 -19.96
N LYS A 37 -8.73 19.60 -20.25
CA LYS A 37 -9.86 19.23 -19.39
C LYS A 37 -10.02 17.72 -19.24
N ALA A 38 -9.86 16.96 -20.33
CA ALA A 38 -9.92 15.51 -20.32
C ALA A 38 -8.78 14.90 -19.49
N GLU A 39 -7.56 15.41 -19.62
CA GLU A 39 -6.42 14.99 -18.80
C GLU A 39 -6.63 15.31 -17.31
N TYR A 40 -7.14 16.51 -17.02
CA TYR A 40 -7.46 16.90 -15.64
C TYR A 40 -8.52 15.98 -15.04
N GLN A 41 -9.60 15.69 -15.76
CA GLN A 41 -10.63 14.75 -15.31
C GLN A 41 -10.06 13.35 -15.07
N LYS A 42 -9.23 12.83 -15.99
CA LYS A 42 -8.59 11.52 -15.82
C LYS A 42 -7.71 11.46 -14.57
N LYS A 43 -6.94 12.52 -14.29
CA LYS A 43 -6.15 12.61 -13.05
C LYS A 43 -7.05 12.64 -11.81
N LEU A 44 -8.17 13.34 -11.88
CA LEU A 44 -9.13 13.43 -10.78
C LEU A 44 -9.81 12.08 -10.50
N GLU A 45 -10.13 11.32 -11.53
CA GLU A 45 -10.62 9.93 -11.43
C GLU A 45 -9.57 8.99 -10.83
N GLN A 46 -8.31 9.12 -11.23
CA GLN A 46 -7.20 8.35 -10.64
C GLN A 46 -7.05 8.64 -9.15
N VAL A 47 -7.15 9.91 -8.74
CA VAL A 47 -7.10 10.26 -7.32
C VAL A 47 -8.30 9.67 -6.57
N ASN A 48 -9.51 9.77 -7.12
CA ASN A 48 -10.71 9.17 -6.51
C ASN A 48 -10.60 7.65 -6.36
N THR A 49 -10.05 6.95 -7.36
CA THR A 49 -9.85 5.50 -7.28
C THR A 49 -8.84 5.11 -6.21
N LEU A 50 -7.73 5.84 -6.07
CA LEU A 50 -6.75 5.64 -4.99
C LEU A 50 -7.35 5.91 -3.60
N ILE A 51 -8.13 6.99 -3.46
CA ILE A 51 -8.83 7.30 -2.21
C ILE A 51 -9.81 6.19 -1.85
N ASN A 52 -10.64 5.75 -2.80
CA ASN A 52 -11.59 4.67 -2.57
C ASN A 52 -10.89 3.34 -2.22
N MET A 53 -9.72 3.08 -2.78
CA MET A 53 -8.90 1.91 -2.43
C MET A 53 -8.36 2.01 -1.00
N LEU A 54 -7.87 3.18 -0.59
CA LEU A 54 -7.41 3.43 0.78
C LEU A 54 -8.56 3.34 1.79
N LEU A 55 -9.73 3.91 1.46
CA LEU A 55 -10.94 3.80 2.28
C LEU A 55 -11.41 2.36 2.40
N ALA A 56 -11.44 1.59 1.30
CA ALA A 56 -11.80 0.18 1.32
C ALA A 56 -10.81 -0.68 2.14
N LEU A 57 -9.52 -0.32 2.17
CA LEU A 57 -8.54 -0.93 3.06
C LEU A 57 -8.78 -0.54 4.53
N ASN A 58 -9.22 0.68 4.79
CA ASN A 58 -9.54 1.15 6.14
C ASN A 58 -10.87 0.57 6.67
N GLU A 59 -11.85 0.31 5.80
CA GLU A 59 -13.09 -0.39 6.18
C GLU A 59 -12.84 -1.86 6.54
N ARG A 60 -11.77 -2.47 5.99
CA ARG A 60 -11.24 -3.77 6.43
C ARG A 60 -10.41 -3.66 7.73
N LYS A 61 -10.79 -2.76 8.65
CA LYS A 61 -10.29 -2.70 10.04
C LYS A 61 -10.43 -4.02 10.83
N THR A 62 -11.05 -5.04 10.23
CA THR A 62 -11.22 -6.41 10.76
C THR A 62 -10.11 -7.38 10.36
N GLY A 63 -9.02 -6.93 9.70
CA GLY A 63 -7.83 -7.75 9.43
C GLY A 63 -6.79 -7.78 10.57
N PRO A 64 -5.81 -8.69 10.55
CA PRO A 64 -4.72 -8.75 11.55
C PRO A 64 -3.75 -7.55 11.47
N MET A 65 -3.85 -6.72 10.43
CA MET A 65 -3.07 -5.49 10.27
C MET A 65 -4.00 -4.34 9.89
N VAL A 66 -3.89 -3.23 10.64
CA VAL A 66 -4.63 -1.98 10.45
C VAL A 66 -3.62 -0.91 10.04
N VAL A 67 -4.01 0.00 9.16
CA VAL A 67 -3.12 1.09 8.73
C VAL A 67 -2.90 2.07 9.89
N ASP A 68 -1.66 2.49 10.13
CA ASP A 68 -1.37 3.53 11.12
C ASP A 68 -1.71 4.90 10.53
N GLU A 69 -2.90 5.40 10.82
CA GLU A 69 -3.40 6.70 10.34
C GLU A 69 -2.44 7.85 10.71
N SER A 70 -1.81 7.79 11.89
CA SER A 70 -0.93 8.86 12.38
C SER A 70 0.44 8.87 11.72
N ALA A 71 0.99 7.67 11.45
CA ALA A 71 2.25 7.53 10.72
C ALA A 71 2.04 7.78 9.23
N LEU A 72 0.90 7.37 8.67
CA LEU A 72 0.53 7.63 7.29
C LEU A 72 0.40 9.14 7.02
N ASP A 73 -0.24 9.91 7.90
CA ASP A 73 -0.35 11.37 7.78
C ASP A 73 1.01 12.08 7.75
N LYS A 74 1.98 11.57 8.51
CA LYS A 74 3.36 12.08 8.48
C LYS A 74 4.06 11.70 7.17
N LEU A 75 3.81 10.50 6.67
CA LEU A 75 4.39 10.00 5.43
C LEU A 75 3.83 10.73 4.20
N LEU A 76 2.53 11.03 4.18
CA LEU A 76 1.90 11.84 3.13
C LEU A 76 2.45 13.29 3.08
N LYS A 77 2.85 13.86 4.23
CA LYS A 77 3.47 15.18 4.29
C LYS A 77 4.94 15.18 3.82
N ASN A 78 5.65 14.08 4.05
CA ASN A 78 7.09 13.99 3.78
C ASN A 78 7.43 13.32 2.44
N GLY A 79 6.45 12.69 1.79
CA GLY A 79 6.63 11.92 0.56
C GLY A 79 6.59 10.42 0.80
N VAL A 80 6.07 9.68 -0.18
CA VAL A 80 5.90 8.22 -0.11
C VAL A 80 7.10 7.50 -0.68
N ASP A 81 7.64 6.54 0.07
CA ASP A 81 8.75 5.70 -0.37
C ASP A 81 8.28 4.60 -1.31
N PHE A 82 8.92 4.53 -2.48
CA PHE A 82 8.65 3.52 -3.51
C PHE A 82 9.77 2.49 -3.56
N ILE A 83 9.42 1.21 -3.58
CA ILE A 83 10.34 0.10 -3.84
C ILE A 83 10.02 -0.47 -5.21
N GLU A 84 11.03 -0.57 -6.06
CA GLU A 84 10.97 -1.37 -7.28
C GLU A 84 11.38 -2.80 -6.94
N LYS A 85 10.46 -3.76 -7.13
CA LYS A 85 10.79 -5.18 -7.08
C LYS A 85 10.72 -5.77 -8.49
N ASP A 86 11.82 -6.40 -8.88
CA ASP A 86 11.91 -7.22 -10.09
C ASP A 86 11.40 -8.62 -9.75
N GLU A 87 10.07 -8.80 -9.69
CA GLU A 87 9.49 -10.15 -9.69
C GLU A 87 9.31 -10.64 -11.13
N ALA A 88 9.34 -11.97 -11.31
CA ALA A 88 9.53 -12.69 -12.58
C ALA A 88 8.51 -12.43 -13.73
N GLY A 89 7.67 -11.41 -13.62
CA GLY A 89 6.68 -10.98 -14.61
C GLY A 89 6.67 -9.47 -14.92
N GLY A 90 7.64 -8.68 -14.43
CA GLY A 90 7.80 -7.26 -14.78
C GLY A 90 8.11 -6.35 -13.60
N LYS A 91 8.68 -5.17 -13.89
CA LYS A 91 9.02 -4.14 -12.89
C LYS A 91 7.77 -3.59 -12.23
N GLN A 92 7.49 -3.99 -11.00
CA GLN A 92 6.35 -3.48 -10.24
C GLN A 92 6.83 -2.54 -9.12
N ARG A 93 6.26 -1.33 -9.10
CA ARG A 93 6.52 -0.29 -8.09
C ARG A 93 5.53 -0.43 -6.94
N TYR A 94 6.05 -0.63 -5.73
CA TYR A 94 5.27 -0.75 -4.51
C TYR A 94 5.47 0.49 -3.63
N ALA A 95 4.39 1.00 -3.04
CA ALA A 95 4.44 2.05 -2.02
C ALA A 95 4.40 1.42 -0.62
N LEU A 96 5.28 1.85 0.28
CA LEU A 96 5.27 1.38 1.67
C LEU A 96 4.22 2.14 2.48
N ILE A 97 3.26 1.41 3.05
CA ILE A 97 2.21 1.96 3.93
C ILE A 97 2.46 1.47 5.36
N PRO A 98 2.59 2.37 6.35
CA PRO A 98 2.74 2.01 7.75
C PRO A 98 1.50 1.25 8.26
N VAL A 99 1.72 0.11 8.89
CA VAL A 99 0.65 -0.72 9.47
C VAL A 99 0.96 -1.04 10.93
N MET A 100 -0.08 -1.06 11.76
CA MET A 100 -0.10 -1.58 13.12
C MET A 100 -0.79 -2.94 13.17
N PRO A 101 -0.45 -3.82 14.11
CA PRO A 101 -1.22 -5.03 14.36
C PRO A 101 -2.65 -4.66 14.76
N GLY A 102 -3.63 -5.18 14.01
CA GLY A 102 -5.05 -5.05 14.34
C GLY A 102 -5.35 -5.86 15.60
N ASN A 103 -6.06 -5.25 16.54
CA ASN A 103 -6.41 -5.88 17.81
C ASN A 103 -7.56 -6.90 17.61
N ASN A 104 -7.33 -7.91 16.79
CA ASN A 104 -8.16 -9.10 16.75
C ASN A 104 -7.69 -10.00 17.90
N GLU A 105 -8.45 -10.00 18.99
CA GLU A 105 -8.37 -11.05 19.99
C GLU A 105 -8.75 -12.38 19.36
N SER A 106 -7.76 -13.08 18.80
CA SER A 106 -7.82 -14.50 18.43
C SER A 106 -6.40 -15.05 18.33
N SER A 107 -5.84 -15.35 19.50
CA SER A 107 -5.20 -16.64 19.78
C SER A 107 -4.41 -17.31 18.65
N ASN A 108 -3.15 -16.93 18.45
CA ASN A 108 -2.01 -17.87 18.49
C ASN A 108 -0.71 -17.17 18.11
N SER A 109 0.36 -17.47 18.85
CA SER A 109 1.73 -16.97 18.69
C SER A 109 1.88 -15.47 18.99
N THR A 110 2.50 -15.01 20.06
CA THR A 110 3.73 -15.49 20.68
C THR A 110 3.68 -15.04 22.13
N SER A 111 3.65 -16.00 23.05
CA SER A 111 3.64 -15.77 24.48
C SER A 111 4.89 -15.02 24.91
N ILE A 112 4.79 -13.70 25.02
CA ILE A 112 5.70 -12.88 25.80
C ILE A 112 5.67 -13.46 27.22
N ASN A 113 6.74 -14.14 27.58
CA ASN A 113 7.00 -14.77 28.85
C ASN A 113 6.93 -13.76 30.00
N LYS A 114 5.73 -13.40 30.46
CA LYS A 114 5.54 -12.99 31.86
C LYS A 114 5.65 -14.26 32.69
N LYS A 115 6.89 -14.62 33.06
CA LYS A 115 7.19 -15.69 34.01
C LYS A 115 6.51 -15.36 35.34
N LYS A 116 5.24 -15.74 35.51
CA LYS A 116 4.69 -15.98 36.85
C LYS A 116 5.65 -16.97 37.48
N LYS A 117 6.36 -16.54 38.54
CA LYS A 117 7.29 -17.40 39.29
C LYS A 117 6.48 -18.58 39.82
N LYS A 118 6.43 -19.68 39.05
CA LYS A 118 5.87 -20.95 39.51
C LYS A 118 6.63 -21.29 40.79
N LYS A 119 5.92 -21.49 41.91
CA LYS A 119 6.53 -21.97 43.15
C LYS A 119 7.42 -23.15 42.79
N LYS A 120 8.70 -23.10 43.19
CA LYS A 120 9.65 -24.18 42.93
C LYS A 120 9.12 -25.41 43.65
N ASN A 121 8.49 -26.32 42.91
CA ASN A 121 8.06 -27.60 43.46
C ASN A 121 9.33 -28.39 43.80
N LYS A 122 9.63 -28.53 45.10
CA LYS A 122 10.71 -29.36 45.65
C LYS A 122 10.35 -30.86 45.60
N ILE A 123 9.59 -31.27 44.58
CA ILE A 123 9.21 -32.66 44.38
C ILE A 123 10.45 -33.40 43.92
N HIS A 124 10.76 -34.50 44.61
CA HIS A 124 11.86 -35.40 44.26
C HIS A 124 11.35 -36.41 43.22
N CYS A 125 12.11 -36.61 42.16
CA CYS A 125 11.78 -37.58 41.13
C CYS A 125 11.98 -39.01 41.65
N SER A 126 10.97 -39.87 41.55
CA SER A 126 11.11 -41.26 42.03
C SER A 126 12.03 -42.16 41.16
N TYR A 127 12.62 -41.63 40.09
CA TYR A 127 13.53 -42.38 39.20
C TYR A 127 15.00 -42.02 39.44
N CYS A 128 15.33 -40.72 39.50
CA CYS A 128 16.71 -40.24 39.73
C CYS A 128 16.91 -39.50 41.05
N ASN A 129 15.86 -39.33 41.86
CA ASN A 129 15.84 -38.60 43.14
C ASN A 129 16.23 -37.11 43.07
N GLU A 130 16.41 -36.54 41.89
CA GLU A 130 16.63 -35.10 41.72
C GLU A 130 15.33 -34.31 41.87
N THR A 131 15.44 -33.05 42.31
CA THR A 131 14.29 -32.17 42.52
C THR A 131 13.92 -31.38 41.28
N GLY A 132 12.63 -31.10 41.10
CA GLY A 132 12.14 -30.17 40.08
C GLY A 132 11.50 -30.82 38.86
N HIS A 133 11.38 -32.15 38.85
CA HIS A 133 10.66 -32.90 37.83
C HIS A 133 9.99 -34.16 38.42
N THR A 134 9.00 -34.71 37.72
CA THR A 134 8.33 -35.95 38.09
C THR A 134 8.92 -37.15 37.33
N ARG A 135 8.64 -38.39 37.79
CA ARG A 135 9.07 -39.63 37.11
C ARG A 135 8.79 -39.63 35.61
N ALA A 136 7.62 -39.10 35.21
CA ALA A 136 7.18 -39.06 33.82
C ALA A 136 8.07 -38.16 32.94
N ALA A 137 8.47 -37.00 33.46
CA ALA A 137 9.28 -35.99 32.78
C ALA A 137 10.78 -36.08 33.14
N CYS A 138 11.23 -37.24 33.64
CA CYS A 138 12.61 -37.43 34.05
C CYS A 138 13.54 -37.58 32.83
N PRO A 139 14.59 -36.74 32.69
CA PRO A 139 15.48 -36.79 31.54
C PRO A 139 16.23 -38.13 31.47
N THR A 140 16.74 -38.64 32.59
CA THR A 140 17.46 -39.93 32.60
C THR A 140 16.58 -41.11 32.18
N ARG A 141 15.27 -41.06 32.50
CA ARG A 141 14.29 -42.06 32.05
C ARG A 141 14.01 -41.94 30.55
N LEU A 142 13.93 -40.72 30.03
CA LEU A 142 13.67 -40.45 28.60
C LEU A 142 14.86 -40.83 27.73
N LEU A 143 16.09 -40.64 28.23
CA LEU A 143 17.30 -41.03 27.51
C LEU A 143 17.55 -42.55 27.53
N ASN A 144 17.18 -43.25 28.62
CA ASN A 144 17.39 -44.68 28.76
C ASN A 144 16.09 -45.41 29.12
N PRO A 145 15.20 -45.69 28.15
CA PRO A 145 14.09 -46.61 28.38
C PRO A 145 14.70 -48.01 28.60
N LYS A 146 14.72 -48.49 29.84
CA LYS A 146 15.00 -49.91 30.09
C LYS A 146 13.98 -50.74 29.30
N PRO A 147 14.38 -51.77 28.55
CA PRO A 147 13.43 -52.71 28.00
C PRO A 147 12.66 -53.35 29.16
N SER A 148 11.33 -53.32 29.07
CA SER A 148 10.46 -53.99 30.03
C SER A 148 10.82 -55.47 30.07
N PRO A 149 10.99 -56.09 31.26
CA PRO A 149 10.92 -57.54 31.34
C PRO A 149 9.51 -57.96 30.92
N ALA A 150 9.46 -58.97 30.04
CA ALA A 150 8.24 -59.66 29.65
C ALA A 150 7.58 -60.35 30.86
#